data_AF-A0A6I5NP86-F1
#
_entry.id   AF-A0A6I5NP86-F1
#
_cell.length_a   1.000
_cell.length_b   1.000
_cell.length_c   1.000
_cell.angle_alpha   90.00
_cell.angle_beta   90.00
_cell.angle_gamma   90.00
#
_symmetry.space_group_name_H-M   'P 1'
#
loop_
_entity.id
_entity.type
_entity.pdbx_description
1 polymer ?
#
loop_
_entity_poly.entity_id
_entity_poly.type
_entity_poly.pdbx_seq_one_letter_code
_entity_poly.pdbx_strand_id
1 'polypeptide(L)'
;MGTWIKETDKAFYLMEGGYWISRLTKYPSSTNPQEQVADATALEQWLMRPDAPTAITFSMGTGAPEPEPIPDPPAPPPTTGQINEDGIIIVKSFEGLELQAYQDSVGIWTIGYGHTSMAGPPQVVPGMVITEAEADEILRRDLDLFEAGVTRGLTIATNSDQYSAMVSFAFNVGLGAYRDSTLLRKHNAGDFAGAADEFLRWVNAGGQFLPGLLRRRRAERALYLSEDYTVFL
;
A
#
# COMPACT_ATOMS: atom_id res chain seq x y z
N MET A 1 -1.68 -13.84 -22.01
CA MET A 1 -0.82 -13.83 -23.21
C MET A 1 0.60 -13.91 -22.70
N GLY A 2 1.46 -14.76 -23.27
CA GLY A 2 2.85 -14.87 -22.82
C GLY A 2 3.66 -13.62 -23.15
N THR A 3 4.80 -13.44 -22.48
CA THR A 3 5.75 -12.39 -22.84
C THR A 3 6.42 -12.71 -24.18
N TRP A 4 6.97 -11.69 -24.85
CA TRP A 4 7.74 -11.85 -26.07
C TRP A 4 8.79 -10.73 -26.18
N ILE A 5 9.82 -10.90 -26.99
CA ILE A 5 10.87 -9.87 -27.15
C ILE A 5 10.67 -9.13 -28.46
N LYS A 6 10.63 -7.81 -28.40
CA LYS A 6 10.71 -6.95 -29.59
C LYS A 6 12.12 -6.39 -29.71
N GLU A 7 12.74 -6.57 -30.85
CA GLU A 7 14.01 -5.93 -31.20
C GLU A 7 13.76 -4.78 -32.18
N THR A 8 14.45 -3.65 -31.94
CA THR A 8 14.49 -2.47 -32.82
C THR A 8 15.93 -1.98 -32.97
N ASP A 9 16.15 -1.04 -33.89
CA ASP A 9 17.45 -0.39 -34.11
C ASP A 9 18.06 0.28 -32.85
N LYS A 10 17.27 0.45 -31.78
CA LYS A 10 17.67 1.16 -30.56
C LYS A 10 17.79 0.26 -29.33
N ALA A 11 16.93 -0.76 -29.21
CA ALA A 11 16.85 -1.56 -27.99
C ALA A 11 16.18 -2.91 -28.22
N PHE A 12 16.32 -3.78 -27.23
CA PHE A 12 15.42 -4.91 -27.02
C PHE A 12 14.37 -4.52 -25.97
N TYR A 13 13.15 -5.02 -26.12
CA TYR A 13 12.05 -4.81 -25.20
C TYR A 13 11.45 -6.14 -24.82
N LEU A 14 11.27 -6.38 -23.52
CA LEU A 14 10.40 -7.43 -23.03
C LEU A 14 8.97 -6.90 -23.07
N MET A 15 8.14 -7.53 -23.89
CA MET A 15 6.78 -7.11 -24.19
C MET A 15 5.77 -7.98 -23.43
N GLU A 16 4.70 -7.34 -22.97
CA GLU A 16 3.50 -7.99 -22.47
C GLU A 16 2.28 -7.29 -23.08
N GLY A 17 1.46 -8.03 -23.83
CA GLY A 17 0.41 -7.44 -24.65
C GLY A 17 0.97 -6.45 -25.68
N GLY A 18 0.49 -5.20 -25.65
CA GLY A 18 0.91 -4.12 -26.55
C GLY A 18 2.04 -3.23 -26.04
N TYR A 19 2.54 -3.48 -24.82
CA TYR A 19 3.46 -2.58 -24.11
C TYR A 19 4.76 -3.28 -23.73
N TRP A 20 5.81 -2.52 -23.42
CA TRP A 20 7.04 -3.07 -22.83
C TRP A 20 7.06 -2.96 -21.31
N ILE A 21 7.59 -3.99 -20.66
CA ILE A 21 7.78 -4.08 -19.20
C ILE A 21 9.26 -4.04 -18.79
N SER A 22 10.17 -4.26 -19.74
CA SER A 22 11.61 -4.05 -19.55
C SER A 22 12.28 -3.63 -20.86
N ARG A 23 13.32 -2.79 -20.78
CA ARG A 23 14.06 -2.27 -21.93
C ARG A 23 15.56 -2.49 -21.75
N LEU A 24 16.20 -3.02 -22.78
CA LEU A 24 17.64 -3.24 -22.86
C LEU A 24 18.22 -2.41 -23.99
N THR A 25 18.94 -1.35 -23.62
CA THR A 25 19.56 -0.42 -24.57
C THR A 25 20.73 -1.06 -25.30
N LYS A 26 20.83 -0.78 -26.59
CA LYS A 26 21.98 -1.19 -27.40
C LYS A 26 23.04 -0.09 -27.47
N TYR A 27 24.29 -0.49 -27.64
CA TYR A 27 25.42 0.43 -27.79
C TYR A 27 26.32 0.01 -28.96
N PRO A 28 27.11 0.91 -29.56
CA PRO A 28 27.96 0.57 -30.71
C PRO A 28 29.02 -0.48 -30.37
N SER A 29 29.28 -1.39 -31.31
CA SER A 29 30.40 -2.33 -31.23
C SER A 29 31.74 -1.61 -31.40
N SER A 30 32.76 -2.03 -30.63
CA SER A 30 34.12 -1.48 -30.73
C SER A 30 34.90 -2.03 -31.93
N THR A 31 34.45 -3.13 -32.52
CA THR A 31 35.16 -3.85 -33.59
C THR A 31 34.49 -3.73 -34.96
N ASN A 32 33.20 -3.43 -35.01
CA ASN A 32 32.46 -3.26 -36.26
C ASN A 32 31.47 -2.09 -36.15
N PRO A 33 31.65 -1.01 -36.92
CA PRO A 33 30.76 0.17 -36.86
C PRO A 33 29.33 -0.10 -37.37
N GLN A 34 29.08 -1.24 -38.03
CA GLN A 34 27.75 -1.66 -38.46
C GLN A 34 27.03 -2.56 -37.42
N GLU A 35 27.66 -2.84 -36.28
CA GLU A 35 27.09 -3.69 -35.24
C GLU A 35 26.76 -2.91 -33.97
N GLN A 36 25.75 -3.41 -33.26
CA GLN A 36 25.44 -2.98 -31.91
C GLN A 36 25.51 -4.16 -30.96
N VAL A 37 25.86 -3.86 -29.71
CA VAL A 37 26.00 -4.80 -28.61
C VAL A 37 24.89 -4.52 -27.59
N ALA A 38 24.40 -5.58 -26.94
CA ALA A 38 23.48 -5.52 -25.82
C ALA A 38 23.98 -6.41 -24.69
N ASP A 39 23.62 -6.11 -23.45
CA ASP A 39 24.01 -6.91 -22.27
C ASP A 39 23.28 -8.25 -22.25
N ALA A 40 24.04 -9.34 -22.44
CA ALA A 40 23.51 -10.70 -22.42
C ALA A 40 22.96 -11.12 -21.05
N THR A 41 23.45 -10.52 -19.96
CA THR A 41 23.01 -10.83 -18.59
C THR A 41 21.55 -10.43 -18.37
N ALA A 42 21.17 -9.26 -18.89
CA ALA A 42 19.80 -8.78 -18.83
C ALA A 42 18.85 -9.66 -19.67
N LEU A 43 19.34 -10.15 -20.81
CA LEU A 43 18.59 -11.08 -21.66
C LEU A 43 18.40 -12.45 -20.99
N GLU A 44 19.44 -12.96 -20.32
CA GLU A 44 19.37 -14.19 -19.53
C GLU A 44 18.29 -14.11 -18.44
N GLN A 45 18.23 -12.98 -17.72
CA GLN A 45 17.19 -12.75 -16.72
C GLN A 45 15.78 -12.83 -17.30
N TRP A 46 15.55 -12.31 -18.51
CA TRP A 46 14.24 -12.42 -19.17
C TRP A 46 13.89 -13.86 -19.53
N LEU A 47 14.87 -14.63 -20.03
CA LEU A 47 14.68 -16.02 -20.43
C LEU A 47 14.48 -16.98 -19.25
N MET A 48 14.96 -16.61 -18.06
CA MET A 48 14.80 -17.40 -16.82
C MET A 48 13.49 -17.12 -16.08
N ARG A 49 12.65 -16.20 -16.56
CA ARG A 49 11.37 -15.90 -15.91
C ARG A 49 10.40 -17.09 -15.98
N PRO A 50 9.48 -17.24 -15.02
CA PRO A 50 8.43 -18.26 -15.08
C PRO A 50 7.54 -18.15 -16.33
N ASP A 51 7.36 -16.94 -16.83
CA ASP A 51 6.61 -16.58 -18.03
C ASP A 51 7.54 -16.24 -19.21
N ALA A 52 8.69 -16.92 -19.28
CA ALA A 52 9.76 -16.67 -20.25
C ALA A 52 9.24 -16.40 -21.67
N PRO A 53 9.81 -15.41 -22.38
CA PRO A 53 9.31 -15.00 -23.67
C PRO A 53 9.44 -16.15 -24.68
N THR A 54 8.34 -16.48 -25.35
CA THR A 54 8.28 -17.62 -26.28
C THR A 54 8.57 -17.22 -27.74
N ALA A 55 8.72 -15.93 -28.01
CA ALA A 55 8.94 -15.39 -29.34
C ALA A 55 9.84 -14.16 -29.30
N ILE A 56 10.58 -13.94 -30.39
CA ILE A 56 11.39 -12.74 -30.62
C ILE A 56 11.06 -12.23 -32.02
N THR A 57 10.76 -10.93 -32.14
CA THR A 57 10.60 -10.27 -33.43
C THR A 57 11.77 -9.34 -33.70
N PHE A 58 12.26 -9.32 -34.93
CA PHE A 58 13.31 -8.41 -35.38
C PHE A 58 12.73 -7.37 -36.32
N SER A 59 13.15 -6.11 -36.15
CA SER A 59 12.69 -5.02 -37.01
C SER A 59 13.62 -4.90 -38.21
N MET A 60 13.07 -4.96 -39.43
CA MET A 60 13.83 -4.82 -40.67
C MET A 60 14.05 -3.32 -41.02
N GLY A 61 14.78 -2.57 -40.18
CA GLY A 61 15.29 -1.23 -40.47
C GLY A 61 14.26 -0.16 -40.90
N THR A 62 13.20 0.07 -40.13
CA THR A 62 12.04 0.86 -40.60
C THR A 62 11.79 2.19 -39.89
N GLY A 63 12.56 2.57 -38.88
CA GLY A 63 12.22 3.76 -38.08
C GLY A 63 10.83 3.64 -37.41
N ALA A 64 10.36 2.41 -37.18
CA ALA A 64 9.12 2.16 -36.47
C ALA A 64 9.17 2.78 -35.07
N PRO A 65 8.05 3.34 -34.57
CA PRO A 65 8.01 3.92 -33.24
C PRO A 65 8.41 2.87 -32.19
N GLU A 66 9.20 3.31 -31.20
CA GLU A 66 9.50 2.47 -30.03
C GLU A 66 8.17 2.06 -29.38
N PRO A 67 8.03 0.81 -28.90
CA PRO A 67 6.85 0.43 -28.14
C PRO A 67 6.72 1.34 -26.91
N GLU A 68 5.48 1.56 -26.49
CA GLU A 68 5.20 2.33 -25.27
C GLU A 68 5.44 1.46 -24.03
N PRO A 69 5.94 2.04 -22.92
CA PRO A 69 5.99 1.32 -21.65
C PRO A 69 4.59 0.90 -21.24
N ILE A 70 4.49 -0.15 -20.42
CA ILE A 70 3.23 -0.46 -19.76
C ILE A 70 2.76 0.80 -19.03
N PRO A 71 1.53 1.28 -19.27
CA PRO A 71 1.04 2.46 -18.59
C PRO A 71 1.13 2.23 -17.09
N ASP A 72 1.58 3.23 -16.35
CA ASP A 72 1.44 3.21 -14.90
C ASP A 72 -0.03 2.87 -14.57
N PRO A 73 -0.29 2.09 -13.51
CA PRO A 73 -1.64 1.93 -13.00
C PRO A 73 -2.30 3.30 -12.94
N PRO A 74 -3.58 3.44 -13.37
CA PRO A 74 -4.23 4.74 -13.43
C PRO A 74 -3.97 5.46 -12.12
N ALA A 75 -3.45 6.69 -12.22
CA ALA A 75 -3.12 7.50 -11.07
C ALA A 75 -4.33 7.41 -10.13
N PRO A 76 -4.13 6.89 -8.91
CA PRO A 76 -5.25 6.63 -8.04
C PRO A 76 -5.99 7.94 -7.79
N PRO A 77 -7.33 7.90 -7.69
CA PRO A 77 -8.11 9.11 -7.54
C PRO A 77 -7.56 9.93 -6.37
N PRO A 78 -7.46 11.27 -6.50
CA PRO A 78 -7.04 12.12 -5.40
C PRO A 78 -7.92 11.83 -4.19
N THR A 79 -7.27 11.70 -3.03
CA THR A 79 -7.87 11.24 -1.79
C THR A 79 -9.11 12.07 -1.45
N THR A 80 -10.25 11.41 -1.22
CA THR A 80 -11.48 12.03 -0.68
C THR A 80 -11.37 12.43 0.80
N GLY A 81 -10.19 12.26 1.41
CA GLY A 81 -9.96 12.49 2.84
C GLY A 81 -10.77 11.56 3.73
N GLN A 82 -11.20 10.41 3.19
CA GLN A 82 -12.02 9.41 3.89
C GLN A 82 -11.45 8.01 3.65
N ILE A 83 -11.46 7.19 4.70
CA ILE A 83 -11.08 5.79 4.68
C ILE A 83 -12.05 5.00 3.79
N ASN A 84 -11.51 4.04 3.02
CA ASN A 84 -12.32 3.12 2.25
C ASN A 84 -12.84 1.96 3.12
N GLU A 85 -13.70 1.13 2.55
CA GLU A 85 -14.32 0.02 3.28
C GLU A 85 -13.28 -1.02 3.72
N ASP A 86 -12.22 -1.24 2.93
CA ASP A 86 -11.13 -2.15 3.30
C ASP A 86 -10.39 -1.70 4.56
N GLY A 87 -10.10 -0.40 4.67
CA GLY A 87 -9.53 0.19 5.88
C GLY A 87 -10.44 0.03 7.09
N ILE A 88 -11.76 0.20 6.91
CA ILE A 88 -12.75 -0.01 7.98
C ILE A 88 -12.74 -1.46 8.43
N ILE A 89 -12.72 -2.43 7.50
CA ILE A 89 -12.66 -3.86 7.80
C ILE A 89 -11.41 -4.18 8.64
N ILE A 90 -10.24 -3.64 8.26
CA ILE A 90 -9.01 -3.82 9.05
C ILE A 90 -9.20 -3.27 10.47
N VAL A 91 -9.66 -2.03 10.63
CA VAL A 91 -9.84 -1.42 11.95
C VAL A 91 -10.80 -2.28 12.80
N LYS A 92 -11.99 -2.59 12.29
CA LYS A 92 -12.97 -3.42 13.00
C LYS A 92 -12.41 -4.77 13.42
N SER A 93 -11.66 -5.44 12.55
CA SER A 93 -11.09 -6.77 12.79
C SER A 93 -10.05 -6.78 13.92
N PHE A 94 -9.30 -5.69 14.10
CA PHE A 94 -8.26 -5.60 15.12
C PHE A 94 -8.69 -4.93 16.42
N GLU A 95 -9.68 -4.02 16.38
CA GLU A 95 -10.23 -3.42 17.61
C GLU A 95 -11.22 -4.36 18.32
N GLY A 96 -11.96 -5.17 17.55
CA GLY A 96 -13.02 -6.02 18.09
C GLY A 96 -14.30 -5.23 18.43
N LEU A 97 -15.43 -5.92 18.53
CA LEU A 97 -16.74 -5.31 18.78
C LEU A 97 -17.28 -5.74 20.14
N GLU A 98 -17.51 -4.76 21.02
CA GLU A 98 -18.15 -4.96 22.32
C GLU A 98 -19.42 -4.11 22.43
N LEU A 99 -20.60 -4.76 22.35
CA LEU A 99 -21.89 -4.07 22.33
C LEU A 99 -22.38 -3.61 23.72
N GLN A 100 -21.74 -4.09 24.78
CA GLN A 100 -22.02 -3.67 26.15
C GLN A 100 -20.81 -2.94 26.71
N ALA A 101 -21.05 -1.80 27.38
CA ALA A 101 -19.98 -1.04 28.00
C ALA A 101 -19.23 -1.87 29.04
N TYR A 102 -17.90 -1.89 28.95
CA TYR A 102 -17.00 -2.59 29.84
C TYR A 102 -15.89 -1.66 30.33
N GLN A 103 -15.19 -2.06 31.39
CA GLN A 103 -13.99 -1.36 31.83
C GLN A 103 -12.76 -2.05 31.25
N ASP A 104 -11.89 -1.27 30.60
CA ASP A 104 -10.61 -1.78 30.11
C ASP A 104 -9.63 -2.11 31.26
N SER A 105 -8.42 -2.55 30.93
CA SER A 105 -7.39 -2.92 31.91
C SER A 105 -6.95 -1.78 32.85
N VAL A 106 -7.26 -0.52 32.53
CA VAL A 106 -6.94 0.67 33.33
C VAL A 106 -8.19 1.31 33.95
N GLY A 107 -9.36 0.68 33.82
CA GLY A 107 -10.61 1.09 34.46
C GLY A 107 -11.47 2.09 33.66
N ILE A 108 -11.13 2.35 32.39
CA ILE A 108 -11.85 3.30 31.54
C ILE A 108 -13.05 2.60 30.88
N TRP A 109 -14.23 3.22 30.97
CA TRP A 109 -15.43 2.75 30.31
C TRP A 109 -15.29 2.85 28.78
N THR A 110 -15.43 1.70 28.13
CA THR A 110 -15.21 1.50 26.69
C THR A 110 -16.39 0.75 26.08
N ILE A 111 -16.74 1.04 24.83
CA ILE A 111 -17.83 0.38 24.08
C ILE A 111 -17.53 0.37 22.57
N GLY A 112 -18.21 -0.50 21.82
CA GLY A 112 -18.06 -0.62 20.37
C GLY A 112 -16.65 -1.09 19.99
N TYR A 113 -16.02 -0.36 19.06
CA TYR A 113 -14.66 -0.60 18.59
C TYR A 113 -13.63 0.23 19.37
N GLY A 114 -13.66 0.14 20.71
CA GLY A 114 -12.70 0.85 21.56
C GLY A 114 -13.06 2.32 21.88
N HIS A 115 -14.31 2.73 21.66
CA HIS A 115 -14.75 4.10 21.92
C HIS A 115 -14.79 4.40 23.42
N THR A 116 -14.30 5.59 23.81
CA THR A 116 -14.36 6.10 25.19
C THR A 116 -14.94 7.50 25.21
N SER A 117 -15.50 7.92 26.36
CA SER A 117 -16.02 9.28 26.55
C SER A 117 -15.02 10.41 26.28
N MET A 118 -13.72 10.11 26.25
CA MET A 118 -12.65 11.07 25.92
C MET A 118 -12.56 11.34 24.41
N ALA A 119 -13.01 10.39 23.58
CA ALA A 119 -13.08 10.56 22.12
C ALA A 119 -14.23 11.50 21.71
N GLY A 120 -15.21 11.69 22.59
CA GLY A 120 -16.33 12.61 22.39
C GLY A 120 -17.67 11.97 22.74
N PRO A 121 -18.77 12.38 22.09
CA PRO A 121 -20.05 11.70 22.23
C PRO A 121 -20.08 10.36 21.46
N PRO A 122 -20.81 9.34 21.95
CA PRO A 122 -21.58 9.34 23.19
C PRO A 122 -20.71 9.19 24.44
N GLN A 123 -21.18 9.71 25.57
CA GLN A 123 -20.55 9.40 26.85
C GLN A 123 -20.86 7.94 27.21
N VAL A 124 -19.79 7.15 27.37
CA VAL A 124 -19.88 5.74 27.78
C VAL A 124 -20.14 5.68 29.28
N VAL A 125 -21.23 5.02 29.66
CA VAL A 125 -21.69 4.88 31.04
C VAL A 125 -21.92 3.42 31.41
N PRO A 126 -21.83 3.05 32.71
CA PRO A 126 -22.10 1.68 33.15
C PRO A 126 -23.48 1.19 32.70
N GLY A 127 -23.54 -0.02 32.14
CA GLY A 127 -24.80 -0.63 31.68
C GLY A 127 -25.30 -0.14 30.32
N MET A 128 -24.57 0.75 29.64
CA MET A 128 -24.86 1.13 28.26
C MET A 128 -24.75 -0.08 27.33
N VAL A 129 -25.72 -0.22 26.42
CA VAL A 129 -25.77 -1.24 25.38
C VAL A 129 -26.07 -0.54 24.06
N ILE A 130 -25.38 -0.95 23.00
CA ILE A 130 -25.57 -0.43 21.64
C ILE A 130 -25.78 -1.59 20.66
N THR A 131 -26.31 -1.26 19.49
CA THR A 131 -26.37 -2.15 18.33
C THR A 131 -25.06 -2.08 17.53
N GLU A 132 -24.84 -3.07 16.66
CA GLU A 132 -23.70 -3.05 15.73
C GLU A 132 -23.72 -1.82 14.81
N ALA A 133 -24.91 -1.41 14.35
CA ALA A 133 -25.07 -0.21 13.53
C ALA A 133 -24.64 1.06 14.30
N GLU A 134 -25.03 1.18 15.57
CA GLU A 134 -24.59 2.30 16.42
C GLU A 134 -23.07 2.24 16.68
N ALA A 135 -22.49 1.05 16.86
CA ALA A 135 -21.04 0.89 17.01
C ALA A 135 -20.29 1.33 15.75
N ASP A 136 -20.81 1.01 14.57
CA ASP A 136 -20.27 1.45 13.29
C ASP A 136 -20.35 2.97 13.10
N GLU A 137 -21.47 3.59 13.49
CA GLU A 137 -21.63 5.05 13.47
C GLU A 137 -20.68 5.76 14.45
N ILE A 138 -20.44 5.17 15.61
CA ILE A 138 -19.46 5.66 16.58
C ILE A 138 -18.05 5.56 15.99
N LEU A 139 -17.69 4.40 15.41
CA LEU A 139 -16.37 4.20 14.80
C LEU A 139 -16.11 5.20 13.67
N ARG A 140 -17.07 5.44 12.78
CA ARG A 140 -16.91 6.44 11.71
C ARG A 140 -16.65 7.84 12.27
N ARG A 141 -17.33 8.24 13.34
CA ARG A 141 -17.09 9.53 14.00
C ARG A 141 -15.73 9.61 14.68
N ASP A 142 -15.29 8.53 15.32
CA ASP A 142 -13.95 8.47 15.92
C ASP A 142 -12.86 8.60 14.84
N LEU A 143 -13.08 7.98 13.67
CA LEU A 143 -12.18 8.04 12.53
C LEU A 143 -12.03 9.45 11.94
N ASP A 144 -13.05 10.33 12.01
CA ASP A 144 -12.97 11.70 11.49
C ASP A 144 -11.73 12.46 12.01
N LEU A 145 -11.39 12.27 13.29
CA LEU A 145 -10.21 12.88 13.91
C LEU A 145 -8.91 12.37 13.27
N PHE A 146 -8.84 11.06 13.04
CA PHE A 146 -7.66 10.40 12.47
C PHE A 146 -7.51 10.71 10.98
N GLU A 147 -8.61 10.68 10.22
CA GLU A 147 -8.67 11.09 8.83
C GLU A 147 -8.16 12.52 8.65
N ALA A 148 -8.66 13.46 9.46
CA ALA A 148 -8.20 14.84 9.42
C ALA A 148 -6.72 14.97 9.82
N GLY A 149 -6.26 14.20 10.81
CA GLY A 149 -4.86 14.19 11.24
C GLY A 149 -3.91 13.60 10.19
N VAL A 150 -4.30 12.51 9.53
CA VAL A 150 -3.58 11.89 8.42
C VAL A 150 -3.48 12.85 7.25
N THR A 151 -4.60 13.43 6.83
CA THR A 151 -4.67 14.41 5.73
C THR A 151 -3.75 15.60 5.96
N ARG A 152 -3.66 16.14 7.19
CA ARG A 152 -2.74 17.24 7.52
C ARG A 152 -1.27 16.86 7.41
N GLY A 153 -0.93 15.59 7.55
CA GLY A 153 0.45 15.10 7.48
C GLY A 153 0.93 14.82 6.06
N LEU A 154 0.02 14.65 5.10
CA LEU A 154 0.35 14.28 3.72
C LEU A 154 0.72 15.52 2.89
N THR A 155 1.78 15.38 2.08
CA THR A 155 2.26 16.46 1.20
C THR A 155 2.29 16.09 -0.28
N ILE A 156 1.89 14.86 -0.62
CA ILE A 156 1.85 14.34 -1.98
C ILE A 156 0.48 13.71 -2.26
N ALA A 157 0.22 13.38 -3.53
CA ALA A 157 -0.96 12.60 -3.87
C ALA A 157 -0.86 11.18 -3.28
N THR A 158 -1.92 10.76 -2.61
CA THR A 158 -2.00 9.48 -1.90
C THR A 158 -3.21 8.71 -2.39
N ASN A 159 -3.04 7.42 -2.66
CA ASN A 159 -4.14 6.58 -3.11
C ASN A 159 -5.09 6.20 -1.97
N SER A 160 -6.30 5.72 -2.31
CA SER A 160 -7.31 5.37 -1.31
C SER A 160 -6.84 4.29 -0.33
N ASP A 161 -6.10 3.28 -0.80
CA ASP A 161 -5.63 2.18 0.04
C ASP A 161 -4.47 2.61 0.95
N GLN A 162 -3.51 3.36 0.41
CA GLN A 162 -2.41 3.99 1.16
C GLN A 162 -2.94 4.89 2.25
N TYR A 163 -3.92 5.75 1.90
CA TYR A 163 -4.59 6.61 2.86
C TYR A 163 -5.26 5.79 3.95
N SER A 164 -6.04 4.78 3.57
CA SER A 164 -6.80 3.95 4.50
C SER A 164 -5.92 3.13 5.43
N ALA A 165 -4.81 2.60 4.93
CA ALA A 165 -3.79 1.93 5.74
C ALA A 165 -3.12 2.90 6.73
N MET A 166 -2.83 4.13 6.31
CA MET A 166 -2.27 5.16 7.20
C MET A 166 -3.28 5.63 8.26
N VAL A 167 -4.57 5.72 7.94
CA VAL A 167 -5.64 6.00 8.92
C VAL A 167 -5.76 4.87 9.93
N SER A 168 -5.81 3.61 9.48
CA SER A 168 -5.85 2.43 10.38
C SER A 168 -4.63 2.36 11.30
N PHE A 169 -3.45 2.66 10.76
CA PHE A 169 -2.22 2.76 11.53
C PHE A 169 -2.28 3.89 12.56
N ALA A 170 -2.68 5.10 12.14
CA ALA A 170 -2.81 6.25 13.04
C ALA A 170 -3.86 6.04 14.13
N PHE A 171 -4.95 5.33 13.84
CA PHE A 171 -5.95 4.91 14.83
C PHE A 171 -5.32 4.05 15.92
N ASN A 172 -4.42 3.13 15.55
CA ASN A 172 -3.73 2.26 16.50
C ASN A 172 -2.65 2.94 17.33
N VAL A 173 -1.77 3.69 16.68
CA VAL A 173 -0.57 4.24 17.33
C VAL A 173 -0.77 5.67 17.86
N GLY A 174 -1.87 6.31 17.48
CA GLY A 174 -2.16 7.71 17.75
C GLY A 174 -1.54 8.67 16.73
N LEU A 175 -2.19 9.83 16.55
CA LEU A 175 -1.77 10.86 15.60
C LEU A 175 -0.37 11.44 15.86
N GLY A 176 0.05 11.52 17.13
CA GLY A 176 1.39 11.97 17.48
C GLY A 176 2.48 11.06 16.92
N ALA A 177 2.34 9.76 17.16
CA ALA A 177 3.28 8.75 16.65
C ALA A 177 3.25 8.67 15.12
N TYR A 178 2.07 8.76 14.50
CA TYR A 178 1.94 8.81 13.04
C TYR A 178 2.70 10.00 12.45
N ARG A 179 2.47 11.22 12.95
CA ARG A 179 3.09 12.45 12.43
C ARG A 179 4.62 12.39 12.48
N ASP A 180 5.16 11.82 13.56
CA ASP A 180 6.60 11.78 13.80
C ASP A 180 7.24 10.50 13.20
N SER A 181 6.46 9.67 12.49
CA SER A 181 6.90 8.38 11.95
C SER A 181 7.84 8.47 10.74
N THR A 182 8.75 7.50 10.62
CA THR A 182 9.51 7.28 9.39
C THR A 182 8.62 6.89 8.21
N LEU A 183 7.50 6.21 8.48
CA LEU A 183 6.50 5.85 7.49
C LEU A 183 6.01 7.09 6.73
N LEU A 184 5.50 8.10 7.45
CA LEU A 184 5.00 9.33 6.84
C LEU A 184 6.12 10.09 6.10
N ARG A 185 7.31 10.15 6.69
CA ARG A 185 8.47 10.80 6.06
C ARG A 185 8.84 10.16 4.73
N LYS A 186 8.88 8.82 4.66
CA LYS A 186 9.15 8.08 3.41
C LYS A 186 8.03 8.23 2.41
N HIS A 187 6.77 8.14 2.85
CA HIS A 187 5.60 8.36 1.99
C HIS A 187 5.69 9.73 1.31
N ASN A 188 5.85 10.81 2.08
CA ASN A 188 5.96 12.17 1.54
C ASN A 188 7.20 12.41 0.67
N ALA A 189 8.23 11.57 0.78
CA ALA A 189 9.39 11.58 -0.11
C ALA A 189 9.17 10.78 -1.42
N GLY A 190 8.02 10.15 -1.60
CA GLY A 190 7.70 9.28 -2.73
C GLY A 190 8.29 7.87 -2.62
N ASP A 191 8.93 7.51 -1.49
CA ASP A 191 9.45 6.16 -1.24
C ASP A 191 8.33 5.26 -0.70
N PHE A 192 7.41 4.87 -1.59
CA PHE A 192 6.23 4.08 -1.21
C PHE A 192 6.58 2.68 -0.73
N ALA A 193 7.53 2.00 -1.40
CA ALA A 193 7.99 0.68 -0.98
C ALA A 193 8.66 0.74 0.39
N GLY A 194 9.55 1.71 0.60
CA GLY A 194 10.19 1.91 1.88
C GLY A 194 9.21 2.33 2.98
N ALA A 195 8.15 3.09 2.68
CA ALA A 195 7.10 3.44 3.62
C ALA A 195 6.26 2.21 4.02
N ALA A 196 5.94 1.33 3.07
CA ALA A 196 5.20 0.09 3.33
C ALA A 196 5.94 -0.82 4.33
N ASP A 197 7.27 -0.88 4.24
CA ASP A 197 8.08 -1.68 5.16
C ASP A 197 8.18 -1.07 6.58
N GLU A 198 7.93 0.23 6.73
CA GLU A 198 7.93 0.88 8.05
C GLU A 198 6.77 0.42 8.94
N PHE A 199 5.64 -0.03 8.37
CA PHE A 199 4.55 -0.62 9.17
C PHE A 199 5.08 -1.75 10.06
N LEU A 200 5.98 -2.60 9.54
CA LEU A 200 6.54 -3.77 10.23
C LEU A 200 7.53 -3.42 11.36
N ARG A 201 7.82 -2.13 11.58
CA ARG A 201 8.63 -1.64 12.71
C ARG A 201 7.77 -1.39 13.96
N TRP A 202 6.46 -1.22 13.80
CA TRP A 202 5.51 -0.88 14.86
C TRP A 202 4.81 -2.12 15.43
N VAL A 203 5.62 -3.04 15.94
CA VAL A 203 5.19 -4.37 16.40
C VAL A 203 5.44 -4.62 17.89
N ASN A 204 5.89 -3.59 18.60
CA ASN A 204 6.18 -3.66 20.04
C ASN A 204 5.23 -2.75 20.82
N ALA A 205 4.79 -3.18 21.99
CA ALA A 205 4.15 -2.33 23.00
C ALA A 205 4.76 -2.63 24.38
N GLY A 206 4.95 -1.61 25.21
CA GLY A 206 5.64 -1.77 26.50
C GLY A 206 7.06 -2.34 26.40
N GLY A 207 7.74 -2.14 25.24
CA GLY A 207 9.05 -2.71 24.96
C GLY A 207 9.06 -4.20 24.58
N GLN A 208 7.89 -4.84 24.46
CA GLN A 208 7.76 -6.25 24.12
C GLN A 208 7.13 -6.44 22.74
N PHE A 209 7.63 -7.43 22.01
CA PHE A 209 7.06 -7.84 20.73
C PHE A 209 5.68 -8.47 20.91
N LEU A 210 4.71 -7.99 20.13
CA LEU A 210 3.33 -8.47 20.15
C LEU A 210 2.96 -9.09 18.80
N PRO A 211 2.70 -10.41 18.74
CA PRO A 211 2.29 -11.09 17.50
C PRO A 211 1.04 -10.48 16.86
N GLY A 212 0.08 -10.02 17.68
CA GLY A 212 -1.13 -9.36 17.21
C GLY A 212 -0.84 -8.05 16.47
N LEU A 213 0.13 -7.26 16.95
CA LEU A 213 0.56 -6.05 16.24
C LEU A 213 1.26 -6.39 14.93
N LEU A 214 2.15 -7.40 14.92
CA LEU A 214 2.77 -7.84 13.65
C LEU A 214 1.71 -8.24 12.62
N ARG A 215 0.67 -8.97 13.03
CA ARG A 215 -0.42 -9.37 12.16
C ARG A 215 -1.18 -8.15 11.60
N ARG A 216 -1.52 -7.18 12.46
CA ARG A 216 -2.13 -5.90 12.06
C ARG A 216 -1.28 -5.12 11.07
N ARG A 217 0.01 -4.96 11.36
CA ARG A 217 0.96 -4.25 10.49
C ARG A 217 1.12 -4.91 9.13
N ARG A 218 0.98 -6.24 9.03
CA ARG A 218 0.97 -6.96 7.75
C ARG A 218 -0.29 -6.69 6.95
N ALA A 219 -1.47 -6.69 7.59
CA ALA A 219 -2.72 -6.33 6.94
C ALA A 219 -2.68 -4.90 6.39
N GLU A 220 -2.26 -3.94 7.22
CA GLU A 220 -2.14 -2.53 6.82
C GLU A 220 -1.10 -2.34 5.69
N ARG A 221 0.06 -3.02 5.77
CA ARG A 221 1.06 -2.99 4.69
C ARG A 221 0.51 -3.56 3.39
N ALA A 222 -0.20 -4.69 3.44
CA ALA A 222 -0.80 -5.30 2.26
C ALA A 222 -1.83 -4.35 1.62
N LEU A 223 -2.73 -3.77 2.42
CA LEU A 223 -3.66 -2.75 1.94
C LEU A 223 -2.91 -1.57 1.32
N TYR A 224 -1.89 -1.03 1.99
CA TYR A 224 -1.10 0.10 1.48
C TYR A 224 -0.47 -0.18 0.09
N LEU A 225 -0.11 -1.44 -0.18
CA LEU A 225 0.42 -1.91 -1.47
C LEU A 225 -0.67 -2.36 -2.46
N SER A 226 -1.95 -2.22 -2.12
CA SER A 226 -3.10 -2.73 -2.87
C SER A 226 -3.03 -4.25 -3.10
N GLU A 227 -2.47 -4.98 -2.12
CA GLU A 227 -2.40 -6.44 -2.06
C GLU A 227 -3.55 -7.03 -1.22
N ASP A 228 -3.75 -8.34 -1.31
CA ASP A 228 -4.75 -9.05 -0.49
C ASP A 228 -4.37 -9.03 1.00
N TYR A 229 -5.04 -8.17 1.77
CA TYR A 229 -4.85 -8.03 3.22
C TYR A 229 -5.66 -9.05 4.03
N THR A 230 -6.64 -9.71 3.43
CA THR A 230 -7.61 -10.57 4.15
C THR A 230 -6.95 -11.81 4.74
N VAL A 231 -5.83 -12.25 4.17
CA VAL A 231 -4.99 -13.34 4.69
C VAL A 231 -4.40 -13.07 6.08
N PHE A 232 -4.48 -11.82 6.57
CA PHE A 232 -3.95 -11.42 7.87
C PHE A 232 -5.04 -11.10 8.91
N LEU A 233 -6.32 -11.15 8.56
CA LEU A 233 -7.43 -10.94 9.50
C LEU A 233 -7.66 -12.21 10.34
#